data_AF-A0A1Q7VX90-F1
#
_entry.id   AF-A0A1Q7VX90-F1
#
_cell.length_a   1.000
_cell.length_b   1.000
_cell.length_c   1.000
_cell.angle_alpha   90.00
_cell.angle_beta   90.00
_cell.angle_gamma   90.00
#
_symmetry.space_group_name_H-M   'P 1'
#
loop_
_entity.id
_entity.type
_entity.pdbx_description
1 polymer ?
#
loop_
_entity_poly.entity_id
_entity_poly.type
_entity_poly.pdbx_seq_one_letter_code
_entity_poly.pdbx_strand_id
1 'polypeptide(L)'
;PTDDKNLIVRAANALRDHYGIRAGVSVRLEKRIPAKGGLGGASSNAAVALAALAHLWKLEPTLAEIVEIATRLGADVPFFFLGGRALGIGIGAELTPLPDGSKQYLLSVTPKATISTAEAYAALQEATSLTTTDANPMLFVSRAKSEFRDPDQWPLDEQLQNDFERVIFDIAPEIGRVKSALLQAGARDALLAGSGSSVFGIFE
;
A
#
# COMPACT_ATOMS: atom_id res chain seq x y z
N PRO A 1 11.84 -12.70 5.90
CA PRO A 1 12.96 -12.63 6.88
C PRO A 1 12.46 -13.12 8.24
N THR A 2 13.33 -13.66 9.09
CA THR A 2 13.00 -14.03 10.49
C THR A 2 13.73 -13.15 11.50
N ASP A 3 14.42 -12.11 11.02
CA ASP A 3 15.17 -11.11 11.79
C ASP A 3 14.38 -9.80 11.94
N ASP A 4 15.01 -8.78 12.51
CA ASP A 4 14.43 -7.45 12.74
C ASP A 4 14.07 -6.68 11.46
N LYS A 5 14.40 -7.21 10.27
CA LYS A 5 13.91 -6.65 9.00
C LYS A 5 12.46 -7.06 8.74
N ASN A 6 11.92 -8.04 9.45
CA ASN A 6 10.51 -8.44 9.33
C ASN A 6 9.62 -7.52 10.17
N LEU A 7 8.62 -6.89 9.54
CA LEU A 7 7.68 -6.02 10.23
C LEU A 7 6.88 -6.73 11.34
N ILE A 8 6.68 -8.05 11.28
CA ILE A 8 6.07 -8.82 12.38
C ILE A 8 6.96 -8.78 13.63
N VAL A 9 8.26 -8.99 13.47
CA VAL A 9 9.22 -8.96 14.58
C VAL A 9 9.27 -7.56 15.17
N ARG A 10 9.32 -6.53 14.32
CA ARG A 10 9.26 -5.13 14.75
C ARG A 10 7.94 -4.79 15.46
N ALA A 11 6.80 -5.29 14.98
CA ALA A 11 5.50 -5.12 15.63
C ALA A 11 5.48 -5.74 17.04
N ALA A 12 5.99 -6.97 17.17
CA ALA A 12 6.09 -7.65 18.45
C ALA A 12 6.97 -6.88 19.43
N ASN A 13 8.15 -6.44 18.99
CA ASN A 13 9.05 -5.65 19.83
C ASN A 13 8.42 -4.30 20.22
N ALA A 14 7.78 -3.60 19.27
CA ALA A 14 7.13 -2.31 19.55
C ALA A 14 6.04 -2.42 20.62
N LEU A 15 5.19 -3.47 20.57
CA LEU A 15 4.19 -3.71 21.62
C LEU A 15 4.84 -4.10 22.95
N ARG A 16 5.91 -4.91 22.92
CA ARG A 16 6.63 -5.30 24.13
C ARG A 16 7.26 -4.10 24.83
N ASP A 17 7.88 -3.22 24.07
CA ASP A 17 8.52 -2.02 24.59
C ASP A 17 7.48 -1.05 25.13
N HIS A 18 6.35 -0.88 24.43
CA HIS A 18 5.29 0.04 24.84
C HIS A 18 4.54 -0.41 26.11
N TYR A 19 4.24 -1.71 26.24
CA TYR A 19 3.47 -2.28 27.35
C TYR A 19 4.33 -3.02 28.40
N GLY A 20 5.65 -3.00 28.27
CA GLY A 20 6.56 -3.68 29.20
C GLY A 20 6.48 -5.21 29.19
N ILE A 21 6.09 -5.82 28.06
CA ILE A 21 5.87 -7.27 27.96
C ILE A 21 7.18 -8.04 27.85
N ARG A 22 7.39 -8.96 28.80
CA ARG A 22 8.57 -9.84 28.85
C ARG A 22 8.36 -11.20 28.20
N ALA A 23 7.11 -11.57 27.91
CA ALA A 23 6.79 -12.82 27.24
C ALA A 23 7.29 -12.81 25.78
N GLY A 24 7.70 -13.98 25.30
CA GLY A 24 7.98 -14.22 23.88
C GLY A 24 6.73 -14.68 23.12
N VAL A 25 6.88 -14.81 21.80
CA VAL A 25 5.85 -15.37 20.92
C VAL A 25 6.51 -16.17 19.80
N SER A 26 5.85 -17.24 19.37
CA SER A 26 6.20 -17.94 18.13
C SER A 26 5.18 -17.57 17.05
N VAL A 27 5.66 -17.08 15.91
CA VAL A 27 4.81 -16.65 14.80
C VAL A 27 5.08 -17.52 13.59
N ARG A 28 4.00 -18.11 13.05
CA ARG A 28 4.01 -18.79 11.77
C ARG A 28 3.19 -17.96 10.77
N LEU A 29 3.81 -17.64 9.64
CA LEU A 29 3.18 -16.86 8.57
C LEU A 29 3.05 -17.71 7.31
N GLU A 30 1.83 -17.91 6.84
CA GLU A 30 1.56 -18.45 5.52
C GLU A 30 1.41 -17.30 4.52
N LYS A 31 2.37 -17.14 3.62
CA LYS A 31 2.37 -16.05 2.63
C LYS A 31 1.62 -16.48 1.37
N ARG A 32 0.47 -15.85 1.13
CA ARG A 32 -0.27 -15.93 -0.14
C ARG A 32 -0.12 -14.67 -1.00
N ILE A 33 0.03 -13.51 -0.36
CA ILE A 33 0.30 -12.25 -1.05
C ILE A 33 1.75 -12.28 -1.57
N PRO A 34 1.97 -12.12 -2.90
CA PRO A 34 3.31 -12.07 -3.49
C PRO A 34 4.21 -11.06 -2.79
N ALA A 35 5.44 -11.49 -2.49
CA ALA A 35 6.45 -10.60 -1.93
C ALA A 35 6.90 -9.57 -2.98
N LYS A 36 7.16 -8.33 -2.56
CA LYS A 36 7.63 -7.24 -3.43
C LYS A 36 6.71 -6.94 -4.64
N GLY A 37 5.42 -7.25 -4.51
CA GLY A 37 4.43 -7.00 -5.56
C GLY A 37 3.68 -5.67 -5.44
N GLY A 38 4.02 -4.80 -4.46
CA GLY A 38 3.31 -3.53 -4.27
C GLY A 38 1.90 -3.66 -3.67
N LEU A 39 1.56 -4.84 -3.16
CA LEU A 39 0.22 -5.17 -2.61
C LEU A 39 0.10 -4.94 -1.09
N GLY A 40 1.02 -4.19 -0.48
CA GLY A 40 1.01 -3.93 0.97
C GLY A 40 1.18 -5.18 1.85
N GLY A 41 1.62 -6.30 1.29
CA GLY A 41 1.61 -7.59 1.99
C GLY A 41 2.57 -7.70 3.18
N ALA A 42 3.54 -6.81 3.36
CA ALA A 42 4.37 -6.75 4.57
C ALA A 42 3.66 -5.96 5.67
N SER A 43 3.10 -4.80 5.31
CA SER A 43 2.33 -3.91 6.17
C SER A 43 1.08 -4.59 6.72
N SER A 44 0.38 -5.37 5.88
CA SER A 44 -0.75 -6.22 6.30
C SER A 44 -0.36 -7.20 7.41
N ASN A 45 0.78 -7.91 7.27
CA ASN A 45 1.19 -8.84 8.33
C ASN A 45 1.53 -8.09 9.63
N ALA A 46 2.07 -6.87 9.54
CA ALA A 46 2.41 -6.06 10.69
C ALA A 46 1.14 -5.63 11.45
N ALA A 47 0.13 -5.14 10.75
CA ALA A 47 -1.16 -4.76 11.35
C ALA A 47 -1.85 -5.96 12.01
N VAL A 48 -1.90 -7.10 11.31
CA VAL A 48 -2.48 -8.35 11.86
C VAL A 48 -1.65 -8.85 13.06
N ALA A 49 -0.32 -8.76 13.01
CA ALA A 49 0.52 -9.12 14.15
C ALA A 49 0.26 -8.21 15.36
N LEU A 50 0.13 -6.90 15.17
CA LEU A 50 -0.22 -5.97 16.25
C LEU A 50 -1.55 -6.37 16.91
N ALA A 51 -2.60 -6.59 16.11
CA ALA A 51 -3.91 -6.99 16.62
C ALA A 51 -3.87 -8.35 17.34
N ALA A 52 -3.22 -9.36 16.74
CA ALA A 52 -3.13 -10.70 17.32
C ALA A 52 -2.30 -10.73 18.61
N LEU A 53 -1.22 -9.96 18.68
CA LEU A 53 -0.36 -9.88 19.87
C LEU A 53 -1.00 -9.07 20.99
N ALA A 54 -1.70 -7.98 20.65
CA ALA A 54 -2.52 -7.26 21.63
C ALA A 54 -3.54 -8.21 22.27
N HIS A 55 -4.24 -9.00 21.46
CA HIS A 55 -5.16 -10.02 21.96
C HIS A 55 -4.46 -11.10 22.81
N LEU A 56 -3.35 -11.68 22.31
CA LEU A 56 -2.61 -12.74 22.99
C LEU A 56 -2.07 -12.30 24.36
N TRP A 57 -1.58 -11.07 24.46
CA TRP A 57 -1.04 -10.49 25.68
C TRP A 57 -2.10 -9.78 26.53
N LYS A 58 -3.38 -9.87 26.14
CA LYS A 58 -4.53 -9.25 26.84
C LYS A 58 -4.34 -7.75 27.06
N LEU A 59 -3.84 -7.09 26.03
CA LEU A 59 -3.70 -5.63 25.97
C LEU A 59 -4.99 -5.03 25.45
N GLU A 60 -5.32 -3.84 25.95
CA GLU A 60 -6.46 -3.04 25.51
C GLU A 60 -5.98 -1.70 24.95
N PRO A 61 -5.23 -1.70 23.82
CA PRO A 61 -4.78 -0.46 23.20
C PRO A 61 -5.98 0.34 22.70
N THR A 62 -5.95 1.65 22.94
CA THR A 62 -6.83 2.57 22.22
C THR A 62 -6.50 2.58 20.74
N LEU A 63 -7.46 2.99 19.90
CA LEU A 63 -7.23 3.14 18.46
C LEU A 63 -6.08 4.13 18.17
N ALA A 64 -5.94 5.18 18.97
CA ALA A 64 -4.86 6.15 18.81
C ALA A 64 -3.47 5.51 19.05
N GLU A 65 -3.33 4.73 20.12
CA GLU A 65 -2.06 4.06 20.46
C GLU A 65 -1.65 3.04 19.40
N ILE A 66 -2.59 2.20 18.94
CA ILE A 66 -2.27 1.17 17.94
C ILE A 66 -1.91 1.79 16.59
N VAL A 67 -2.58 2.89 16.20
CA VAL A 67 -2.27 3.64 14.97
C VAL A 67 -0.92 4.34 15.09
N GLU A 68 -0.56 4.89 16.25
CA GLU A 68 0.76 5.47 16.49
C GLU A 68 1.86 4.43 16.32
N ILE A 69 1.71 3.26 16.96
CA ILE A 69 2.66 2.14 16.82
C ILE A 69 2.74 1.69 15.35
N ALA A 70 1.59 1.51 14.69
CA ALA A 70 1.52 1.09 13.29
C ALA A 70 2.25 2.05 12.35
N THR A 71 2.05 3.35 12.52
CA THR A 71 2.67 4.40 11.69
C THR A 71 4.20 4.37 11.79
N ARG A 72 4.76 4.06 12.97
CA ARG A 72 6.22 3.89 13.16
C ARG A 72 6.79 2.64 12.45
N LEU A 73 5.96 1.63 12.20
CA LEU A 73 6.37 0.41 11.49
C LEU A 73 6.43 0.63 9.98
N GLY A 74 5.45 1.34 9.44
CA GLY A 74 5.38 1.74 8.03
C GLY A 74 4.10 2.52 7.72
N ALA A 75 4.17 3.40 6.72
CA ALA A 75 3.07 4.32 6.38
C ALA A 75 1.79 3.61 5.91
N ASP A 76 1.92 2.43 5.29
CA ASP A 76 0.76 1.64 4.85
C ASP A 76 0.14 0.78 5.96
N VAL A 77 0.79 0.64 7.13
CA VAL A 77 0.30 -0.26 8.19
C VAL A 77 -1.06 0.20 8.76
N PRO A 78 -1.29 1.50 9.03
CA PRO A 78 -2.58 2.00 9.50
C PRO A 78 -3.77 1.62 8.61
N PHE A 79 -3.59 1.57 7.29
CA PHE A 79 -4.64 1.23 6.34
C PHE A 79 -5.27 -0.14 6.61
N PHE A 80 -4.47 -1.11 7.05
CA PHE A 80 -4.94 -2.47 7.30
C PHE A 80 -5.80 -2.63 8.56
N PHE A 81 -5.91 -1.60 9.41
CA PHE A 81 -6.92 -1.58 10.48
C PHE A 81 -8.27 -1.06 10.00
N LEU A 82 -8.27 -0.22 8.97
CA LEU A 82 -9.48 0.32 8.36
C LEU A 82 -10.09 -0.66 7.35
N GLY A 83 -9.26 -1.17 6.43
CA GLY A 83 -9.71 -1.98 5.30
C GLY A 83 -10.57 -1.18 4.31
N GLY A 84 -11.30 -1.89 3.45
CA GLY A 84 -12.17 -1.28 2.43
C GLY A 84 -11.41 -0.37 1.47
N ARG A 85 -12.04 0.75 1.10
CA ARG A 85 -11.45 1.82 0.30
C ARG A 85 -11.21 3.07 1.16
N ALA A 86 -10.06 3.71 0.99
CA ALA A 86 -9.71 4.93 1.71
C ALA A 86 -8.85 5.88 0.87
N LEU A 87 -9.02 7.17 1.10
CA LEU A 87 -8.11 8.21 0.65
C LEU A 87 -6.94 8.33 1.63
N GLY A 88 -5.73 8.10 1.15
CA GLY A 88 -4.49 8.31 1.91
C GLY A 88 -3.79 9.61 1.48
N ILE A 89 -3.45 10.46 2.44
CA ILE A 89 -2.74 11.73 2.19
C ILE A 89 -1.37 11.74 2.89
N GLY A 90 -0.46 12.58 2.39
CA GLY A 90 0.89 12.74 2.92
C GLY A 90 1.75 11.55 2.50
N ILE A 91 2.26 10.81 3.47
CA ILE A 91 2.97 9.56 3.22
C ILE A 91 2.02 8.34 3.13
N GLY A 92 0.70 8.55 3.17
CA GLY A 92 -0.31 7.50 3.25
C GLY A 92 -0.83 7.22 4.68
N ALA A 93 -0.39 8.00 5.67
CA ALA A 93 -0.77 7.83 7.07
C ALA A 93 -2.06 8.57 7.46
N GLU A 94 -2.41 9.65 6.78
CA GLU A 94 -3.69 10.36 6.96
C GLU A 94 -4.76 9.65 6.13
N LEU A 95 -5.61 8.84 6.77
CA LEU A 95 -6.61 8.03 6.10
C LEU A 95 -8.01 8.58 6.30
N THR A 96 -8.74 8.77 5.21
CA THR A 96 -10.18 9.08 5.21
C THR A 96 -10.92 7.94 4.51
N PRO A 97 -11.83 7.22 5.20
CA PRO A 97 -12.63 6.17 4.56
C PRO A 97 -13.43 6.70 3.38
N LEU A 98 -13.54 5.91 2.32
CA LEU A 98 -14.38 6.19 1.17
C LEU A 98 -15.46 5.09 1.05
N PRO A 99 -16.64 5.37 0.47
CA PRO A 99 -17.61 4.33 0.16
C PRO A 99 -16.99 3.23 -0.70
N ASP A 100 -17.37 1.97 -0.54
CA ASP A 100 -16.92 0.93 -1.46
C ASP A 100 -17.67 1.01 -2.80
N GLY A 101 -16.99 0.69 -3.89
CA GLY A 101 -17.60 0.57 -5.21
C GLY A 101 -18.36 -0.75 -5.38
N SER A 102 -18.90 -0.98 -6.57
CA SER A 102 -19.44 -2.29 -6.95
C SER A 102 -18.34 -3.37 -6.90
N LYS A 103 -18.73 -4.63 -6.66
CA LYS A 103 -17.79 -5.75 -6.69
C LYS A 103 -17.20 -5.88 -8.08
N GLN A 104 -15.88 -5.99 -8.17
CA GLN A 104 -15.13 -6.14 -9.41
C GLN A 104 -14.29 -7.42 -9.34
N TYR A 105 -14.05 -8.04 -10.49
CA TYR A 105 -13.12 -9.16 -10.61
C TYR A 105 -11.74 -8.63 -10.98
N LEU A 106 -10.75 -8.93 -10.13
CA LEU A 106 -9.37 -8.51 -10.35
C LEU A 106 -8.49 -9.73 -10.64
N LEU A 107 -7.74 -9.68 -11.74
CA LEU A 107 -6.64 -10.61 -11.98
C LEU A 107 -5.32 -9.89 -11.72
N SER A 108 -4.59 -10.33 -10.68
CA SER A 108 -3.25 -9.81 -10.39
C SER A 108 -2.17 -10.75 -10.91
N VAL A 109 -1.21 -10.19 -11.63
CA VAL A 109 -0.05 -10.90 -12.18
C VAL A 109 1.21 -10.25 -11.64
N THR A 110 2.04 -11.05 -10.97
CA THR A 110 3.33 -10.60 -10.42
C THR A 110 4.46 -11.21 -11.25
N PRO A 111 5.11 -10.44 -12.15
CA PRO A 111 6.29 -10.91 -12.88
C PRO A 111 7.47 -11.12 -11.92
N LYS A 112 8.47 -11.88 -12.36
CA LYS A 112 9.70 -12.12 -11.59
C LYS A 112 10.58 -10.87 -11.44
N ALA A 113 10.33 -9.86 -12.26
CA ALA A 113 10.98 -8.56 -12.15
C ALA A 113 10.75 -7.98 -10.75
N THR A 114 11.81 -7.50 -10.11
CA THR A 114 11.70 -6.83 -8.82
C THR A 114 12.39 -5.48 -8.91
N ILE A 115 11.64 -4.43 -8.61
CA ILE A 115 12.17 -3.09 -8.37
C ILE A 115 11.89 -2.80 -6.90
N SER A 116 12.89 -2.32 -6.16
CA SER A 116 12.65 -1.91 -4.78
C SER A 116 11.85 -0.61 -4.74
N THR A 117 11.05 -0.42 -3.70
CA THR A 117 10.30 0.83 -3.51
C THR A 117 11.25 2.04 -3.50
N ALA A 118 12.44 1.93 -2.92
CA ALA A 118 13.43 3.01 -2.92
C ALA A 118 13.91 3.38 -4.34
N GLU A 119 14.20 2.39 -5.19
CA GLU A 119 14.56 2.62 -6.59
C GLU A 119 13.40 3.25 -7.38
N ALA A 120 12.16 2.80 -7.13
CA ALA A 120 10.97 3.36 -7.77
C ALA A 120 10.79 4.85 -7.44
N TYR A 121 10.92 5.23 -6.17
CA TYR A 121 10.83 6.63 -5.74
C TYR A 121 11.98 7.48 -6.28
N ALA A 122 13.22 6.95 -6.30
CA ALA A 122 14.36 7.67 -6.84
C ALA A 122 14.18 7.96 -8.35
N ALA A 123 13.73 6.97 -9.11
CA ALA A 123 13.44 7.14 -10.53
C ALA A 123 12.30 8.13 -10.79
N LEU A 124 11.23 8.09 -9.98
CA LEU A 124 10.13 9.06 -10.09
C LEU A 124 10.60 10.48 -9.76
N GLN A 125 11.44 10.64 -8.74
CA GLN A 125 12.02 11.93 -8.38
C GLN A 125 12.90 12.47 -9.50
N GLU A 126 13.73 11.64 -10.13
CA GLU A 126 14.55 12.04 -11.28
C GLU A 126 13.67 12.46 -12.46
N ALA A 127 12.67 11.65 -12.82
CA ALA A 127 11.78 11.94 -13.92
C ALA A 127 10.96 13.23 -13.73
N THR A 128 10.53 13.53 -12.49
CA THR A 128 9.79 14.74 -12.15
C THR A 128 10.69 15.97 -12.03
N SER A 129 11.95 15.80 -11.60
CA SER A 129 12.94 16.88 -11.54
C SER A 129 13.43 17.35 -12.91
N LEU A 130 13.36 16.48 -13.93
CA LEU A 130 13.71 16.81 -15.32
C LEU A 130 12.58 17.48 -16.09
N THR A 131 11.34 17.44 -15.58
CA THR A 131 10.21 18.19 -16.12
C THR A 131 10.07 19.52 -15.40
N THR A 132 10.43 20.63 -16.05
CA THR A 132 10.20 22.01 -15.57
C THR A 132 8.72 22.44 -15.62
N THR A 133 7.79 21.48 -15.60
CA THR A 133 6.35 21.77 -15.68
C THR A 133 5.79 21.77 -14.26
N ASP A 134 5.11 22.85 -13.90
CA ASP A 134 4.49 23.16 -12.60
C ASP A 134 3.42 22.15 -12.12
N ALA A 135 3.70 20.86 -12.09
CA ALA A 135 2.91 19.89 -11.34
C ALA A 135 3.27 20.03 -9.86
N ASN A 136 2.87 21.15 -9.26
CA ASN A 136 3.12 21.42 -7.85
C ASN A 136 2.34 20.39 -7.02
N PRO A 137 2.99 19.43 -6.33
CA PRO A 137 2.28 18.38 -5.60
C PRO A 137 1.36 18.96 -4.51
N MET A 138 1.70 20.15 -4.01
CA MET A 138 0.87 20.94 -3.11
C MET A 138 -0.48 21.36 -3.74
N LEU A 139 -0.55 21.61 -5.05
CA LEU A 139 -1.80 21.92 -5.75
C LEU A 139 -2.68 20.69 -5.90
N PHE A 140 -2.10 19.50 -6.09
CA PHE A 140 -2.85 18.23 -6.18
C PHE A 140 -3.44 17.84 -4.81
N VAL A 141 -2.64 17.92 -3.74
CA VAL A 141 -3.13 17.67 -2.37
C VAL A 141 -4.11 18.75 -1.91
N SER A 142 -3.87 20.01 -2.29
CA SER A 142 -4.80 21.12 -2.03
C SER A 142 -6.13 20.93 -2.75
N ARG A 143 -6.11 20.56 -4.05
CA ARG A 143 -7.32 20.23 -4.81
C ARG A 143 -8.02 18.98 -4.28
N ALA A 144 -7.30 17.92 -3.95
CA ALA A 144 -7.86 16.75 -3.29
C ALA A 144 -8.58 17.13 -1.98
N LYS A 145 -7.98 18.02 -1.17
CA LYS A 145 -8.58 18.54 0.08
C LYS A 145 -9.70 19.58 -0.14
N SER A 146 -9.71 20.32 -1.26
CA SER A 146 -10.67 21.41 -1.51
C SER A 146 -11.85 21.02 -2.39
N GLU A 147 -11.63 20.16 -3.40
CA GLU A 147 -12.64 19.68 -4.35
C GLU A 147 -13.39 18.47 -3.79
N PHE A 148 -12.75 17.62 -2.98
CA PHE A 148 -13.35 16.41 -2.42
C PHE A 148 -13.53 16.53 -0.90
N ARG A 149 -14.41 17.45 -0.49
CA ARG A 149 -14.81 17.61 0.93
C ARG A 149 -15.82 16.57 1.39
N ASP A 150 -16.50 15.91 0.45
CA ASP A 150 -17.50 14.90 0.73
C ASP A 150 -17.03 13.53 0.22
N PRO A 151 -16.59 12.62 1.12
CA PRO A 151 -16.22 11.25 0.76
C PRO A 151 -17.29 10.51 -0.04
N ASP A 152 -18.57 10.87 0.15
CA ASP A 152 -19.69 10.21 -0.53
C ASP A 152 -19.84 10.64 -2.00
N GLN A 153 -19.17 11.73 -2.40
CA GLN A 153 -19.15 12.24 -3.77
C GLN A 153 -17.90 11.80 -4.54
N TRP A 154 -17.09 10.90 -3.98
CA TRP A 154 -15.87 10.44 -4.64
C TRP A 154 -16.22 9.67 -5.93
N PRO A 155 -15.72 10.10 -7.10
CA PRO A 155 -16.04 9.46 -8.37
C PRO A 155 -15.55 8.01 -8.37
N LEU A 156 -16.47 7.07 -8.58
CA LEU A 156 -16.18 5.63 -8.57
C LEU A 156 -15.58 5.14 -9.89
N ASP A 157 -15.84 5.87 -10.99
CA ASP A 157 -15.58 5.47 -12.37
C ASP A 157 -14.52 6.34 -13.06
N GLU A 158 -13.67 7.03 -12.31
CA GLU A 158 -12.57 7.80 -12.88
C GLU A 158 -11.48 6.89 -13.44
N GLN A 159 -10.79 7.41 -14.46
CA GLN A 159 -9.65 6.74 -15.07
C GLN A 159 -8.56 6.54 -14.02
N LEU A 160 -8.24 5.28 -13.74
CA LEU A 160 -7.22 4.95 -12.76
C LEU A 160 -5.85 5.35 -13.30
N GLN A 161 -5.00 5.88 -12.43
CA GLN A 161 -3.64 6.27 -12.76
C GLN A 161 -2.67 5.89 -11.65
N ASN A 162 -1.43 5.61 -12.03
CA ASN A 162 -0.34 5.39 -11.10
C ASN A 162 0.94 6.03 -11.67
N ASP A 163 1.44 7.06 -10.97
CA ASP A 163 2.59 7.86 -11.39
C ASP A 163 3.87 7.03 -11.57
N PHE A 164 3.99 5.89 -10.87
CA PHE A 164 5.14 5.00 -11.01
C PHE A 164 5.18 4.30 -12.36
N GLU A 165 4.06 4.11 -13.06
CA GLU A 165 4.03 3.32 -14.30
C GLU A 165 5.01 3.84 -15.35
N ARG A 166 5.08 5.16 -15.52
CA ARG A 166 5.98 5.78 -16.50
C ARG A 166 7.43 5.37 -16.28
N VAL A 167 7.91 5.46 -15.04
CA VAL A 167 9.32 5.16 -14.73
C VAL A 167 9.58 3.67 -14.59
N ILE A 168 8.61 2.91 -14.06
CA ILE A 168 8.75 1.48 -13.84
C ILE A 168 8.74 0.70 -15.14
N PHE A 169 7.94 1.10 -16.13
CA PHE A 169 7.91 0.42 -17.43
C PHE A 169 9.17 0.67 -18.25
N ASP A 170 9.85 1.80 -18.04
CA ASP A 170 11.16 2.05 -18.66
C ASP A 170 12.25 1.18 -18.02
N ILE A 171 12.25 1.05 -16.69
CA ILE A 171 13.24 0.26 -15.94
C ILE A 171 13.03 -1.25 -16.13
N ALA A 172 11.79 -1.71 -16.10
CA ALA A 172 11.41 -3.12 -16.25
C ALA A 172 10.27 -3.28 -17.26
N PRO A 173 10.58 -3.28 -18.58
CA PRO A 173 9.58 -3.37 -19.64
C PRO A 173 8.69 -4.62 -19.59
N GLU A 174 9.15 -5.71 -18.95
CA GLU A 174 8.32 -6.88 -18.69
C GLU A 174 7.09 -6.59 -17.85
N ILE A 175 7.13 -5.62 -16.94
CA ILE A 175 5.98 -5.21 -16.14
C ILE A 175 4.96 -4.51 -17.06
N GLY A 176 5.44 -3.63 -17.95
CA GLY A 176 4.59 -3.00 -18.98
C GLY A 176 3.95 -4.02 -19.92
N ARG A 177 4.69 -5.07 -20.30
CA ARG A 177 4.14 -6.19 -21.11
C ARG A 177 2.99 -6.93 -20.40
N VAL A 178 3.04 -7.05 -19.07
CA VAL A 178 1.93 -7.64 -18.30
C VAL A 178 0.68 -6.76 -18.40
N LYS A 179 0.82 -5.44 -18.26
CA LYS A 179 -0.30 -4.49 -18.46
C LYS A 179 -0.91 -4.66 -19.86
N SER A 180 -0.09 -4.67 -20.91
CA SER A 180 -0.56 -4.88 -22.28
C SER A 180 -1.27 -6.23 -22.46
N ALA A 181 -0.75 -7.31 -21.86
CA ALA A 181 -1.34 -8.64 -21.95
C ALA A 181 -2.70 -8.72 -21.25
N LEU A 182 -2.88 -8.07 -20.09
CA LEU A 182 -4.15 -8.00 -19.38
C LEU A 182 -5.21 -7.28 -20.21
N LEU A 183 -4.85 -6.13 -20.80
CA LEU A 183 -5.75 -5.37 -21.69
C LEU A 183 -6.13 -6.18 -22.93
N GLN A 184 -5.16 -6.85 -23.57
CA GLN A 184 -5.42 -7.74 -24.72
C GLN A 184 -6.29 -8.94 -24.35
N ALA A 185 -6.23 -9.41 -23.11
CA ALA A 185 -7.07 -10.48 -22.60
C ALA A 185 -8.50 -10.04 -22.25
N GLY A 186 -8.84 -8.75 -22.44
CA GLY A 186 -10.18 -8.21 -22.22
C GLY A 186 -10.37 -7.50 -20.88
N ALA A 187 -9.30 -7.14 -20.17
CA ALA A 187 -9.43 -6.27 -19.01
C ALA A 187 -9.97 -4.90 -19.44
N ARG A 188 -10.97 -4.38 -18.72
CA ARG A 188 -11.49 -3.01 -18.90
C ARG A 188 -10.42 -1.97 -18.63
N ASP A 189 -9.61 -2.20 -17.60
CA ASP A 189 -8.47 -1.37 -17.23
C ASP A 189 -7.37 -2.24 -16.59
N ALA A 190 -6.13 -1.78 -16.60
CA ALA A 190 -5.01 -2.49 -15.98
C ALA A 190 -3.95 -1.53 -15.45
N LEU A 191 -3.49 -1.76 -14.22
CA LEU A 191 -2.57 -0.87 -13.52
C LEU A 191 -1.51 -1.60 -12.70
N LEU A 192 -0.36 -0.95 -12.58
CA LEU A 192 0.65 -1.27 -11.57
C LEU A 192 0.06 -1.09 -10.16
N ALA A 193 0.26 -2.07 -9.27
CA ALA A 193 -0.09 -1.95 -7.86
C ALA A 193 1.05 -1.28 -7.09
N GLY A 194 0.79 -0.13 -6.47
CA GLY A 194 1.78 0.63 -5.70
C GLY A 194 3.03 0.94 -6.54
N SER A 195 4.22 0.70 -5.98
CA SER A 195 5.50 0.81 -6.71
C SER A 195 5.87 -0.45 -7.52
N GLY A 196 4.96 -1.42 -7.63
CA GLY A 196 5.17 -2.68 -8.33
C GLY A 196 5.76 -3.81 -7.47
N SER A 197 6.02 -4.98 -8.06
CA SER A 197 5.93 -5.28 -9.50
C SER A 197 4.61 -5.87 -9.99
N SER A 198 3.61 -6.07 -9.13
CA SER A 198 2.33 -6.63 -9.57
C SER A 198 1.57 -5.65 -10.45
N VAL A 199 0.96 -6.17 -11.51
CA VAL A 199 -0.04 -5.46 -12.30
C VAL A 199 -1.36 -6.17 -12.12
N PHE A 200 -2.45 -5.43 -11.93
CA PHE A 200 -3.78 -5.98 -11.87
C PHE A 200 -4.61 -5.50 -13.06
N GLY A 201 -5.47 -6.38 -13.58
CA GLY A 201 -6.49 -6.06 -14.58
C GLY A 201 -7.88 -6.18 -13.97
N ILE A 202 -8.78 -5.28 -14.36
CA ILE A 202 -10.19 -5.24 -13.94
C ILE A 202 -11.04 -5.90 -15.02
N PHE A 203 -11.80 -6.91 -14.63
CA PHE A 203 -12.68 -7.70 -15.50
C PHE A 203 -14.13 -7.63 -15.03
N GLU A 204 -15.04 -7.82 -15.99
CA GLU A 204 -16.49 -7.96 -15.77
C GLU A 204 -16.89 -9.43 -15.57
#